data_AF-A0A2E7MA30-F1
#
_entry.id   AF-A0A2E7MA30-F1
#
_cell.length_a   1.000
_cell.length_b   1.000
_cell.length_c   1.000
_cell.angle_alpha   90.00
_cell.angle_beta   90.00
_cell.angle_gamma   90.00
#
_symmetry.space_group_name_H-M   'P 1'
#
loop_
_entity.id
_entity.type
_entity.pdbx_description
1 polymer ?
#
loop_
_entity_poly.entity_id
_entity_poly.type
_entity_poly.pdbx_seq_one_letter_code
_entity_poly.pdbx_strand_id
1 'polypeptide(L)'
;AKAQSGSRLVFTYVRKDFVEGRAFYDNEDLYKRLVLKDKVWLFGLNPEDVADFLNGYGWRVLEHLGYDELADVYVKPTGRQLETLALERIVYAEKL
;
A
#
# COMPACT_ATOMS: atom_id res chain seq x y z
N ALA A 1 -11.97 -4.41 16.46
CA ALA A 1 -13.21 -3.73 16.05
C ALA A 1 -14.22 -4.78 15.55
N LYS A 2 -15.52 -4.62 15.82
CA LYS A 2 -16.58 -5.51 15.31
C LYS A 2 -17.34 -4.80 14.18
N ALA A 3 -16.80 -4.87 12.96
CA ALA A 3 -17.52 -4.44 11.76
C ALA A 3 -18.57 -5.51 11.39
N GLN A 4 -19.75 -5.09 10.91
CA GLN A 4 -20.78 -6.01 10.42
C GLN A 4 -20.37 -6.60 9.06
N SER A 5 -20.83 -7.81 8.74
CA SER A 5 -20.66 -8.41 7.40
C SER A 5 -21.14 -7.45 6.30
N GLY A 6 -20.38 -7.37 5.22
CA GLY A 6 -20.57 -6.41 4.12
C GLY A 6 -19.95 -5.03 4.36
N SER A 7 -19.41 -4.74 5.55
CA SER A 7 -18.67 -3.49 5.79
C SER A 7 -17.46 -3.39 4.87
N ARG A 8 -17.11 -2.16 4.45
CA ARG A 8 -15.98 -1.88 3.57
C ARG A 8 -14.80 -1.31 4.34
N LEU A 9 -13.59 -1.71 3.95
CA LEU A 9 -12.34 -1.18 4.45
C LEU A 9 -11.46 -0.80 3.25
N VAL A 10 -10.97 0.43 3.24
CA VAL A 10 -9.96 0.89 2.29
C VAL A 10 -8.80 1.46 3.09
N PHE A 11 -7.58 1.07 2.75
CA PHE A 11 -6.37 1.65 3.32
C PHE A 11 -5.23 1.63 2.32
N THR A 12 -4.28 2.53 2.53
CA THR A 12 -2.99 2.53 1.84
C THR A 12 -1.90 2.07 2.78
N TYR A 13 -0.82 1.54 2.22
CA TYR A 13 0.36 1.18 2.99
C TYR A 13 1.63 1.27 2.12
N VAL A 14 2.78 1.31 2.80
CA VAL A 14 4.10 1.23 2.17
C VAL A 14 4.71 -0.17 2.31
N ARG A 15 5.46 -0.63 1.31
CA ARG A 15 6.08 -1.97 1.35
C ARG A 15 6.99 -2.16 2.56
N LYS A 16 6.87 -3.32 3.19
CA LYS A 16 7.67 -3.71 4.37
C LYS A 16 9.17 -3.69 4.10
N ASP A 17 9.59 -4.21 2.94
CA ASP A 17 11.00 -4.25 2.54
C ASP A 17 11.64 -2.85 2.38
N PHE A 18 10.85 -1.82 2.06
CA PHE A 18 11.30 -0.43 2.07
C PHE A 18 11.56 0.08 3.49
N VAL A 19 10.60 -0.11 4.40
CA VAL A 19 10.74 0.33 5.80
C VAL A 19 11.91 -0.38 6.48
N GLU A 20 12.17 -1.63 6.12
CA GLU A 20 13.31 -2.42 6.62
C GLU A 20 14.65 -2.12 5.92
N GLY A 21 14.67 -1.22 4.93
CA GLY A 21 15.89 -0.86 4.20
C GLY A 21 16.45 -1.97 3.31
N ARG A 22 15.61 -2.93 2.89
CA ARG A 22 15.97 -4.06 2.03
C ARG A 22 15.77 -3.78 0.55
N ALA A 23 14.83 -2.90 0.18
CA ALA A 23 14.58 -2.49 -1.20
C ALA A 23 14.12 -1.03 -1.26
N PHE A 24 14.79 -0.19 -2.07
CA PHE A 24 14.56 1.25 -2.07
C PHE A 24 13.69 1.76 -3.21
N TYR A 25 13.51 1.00 -4.29
CA TYR A 25 12.70 1.41 -5.45
C TYR A 25 13.09 2.80 -5.98
N ASP A 26 14.39 3.09 -6.09
CA ASP A 26 14.93 4.39 -6.51
C ASP A 26 14.51 5.57 -5.61
N ASN A 27 14.21 5.31 -4.34
CA ASN A 27 13.71 6.28 -3.35
C ASN A 27 14.57 6.35 -2.07
N GLU A 28 15.90 6.26 -2.17
CA GLU A 28 16.84 6.26 -1.04
C GLU A 28 16.75 7.54 -0.19
N ASP A 29 16.59 8.71 -0.81
CA ASP A 29 16.47 9.97 -0.07
C ASP A 29 15.14 10.06 0.67
N LEU A 30 14.08 9.49 0.11
CA LEU A 30 12.80 9.35 0.77
C LEU A 30 12.90 8.41 1.98
N TYR A 31 13.65 7.30 1.85
CA TYR A 31 13.93 6.38 2.96
C TYR A 31 14.66 7.10 4.11
N LYS A 32 15.75 7.81 3.81
CA LYS A 32 16.51 8.59 4.80
C LYS A 32 15.60 9.59 5.52
N ARG A 33 14.72 10.26 4.77
CA ARG A 33 13.82 11.25 5.34
C ARG A 33 12.71 10.61 6.17
N LEU A 34 11.87 9.77 5.57
CA LEU A 34 10.61 9.32 6.18
C LEU A 34 10.78 8.18 7.19
N VAL A 35 11.81 7.35 7.02
CA VAL A 35 12.09 6.20 7.90
C VAL A 35 13.14 6.55 8.94
N LEU A 36 14.30 7.09 8.56
CA LEU A 36 15.41 7.31 9.50
C LEU A 36 15.29 8.61 10.30
N LYS A 37 15.02 9.74 9.62
CA LYS A 37 15.03 11.08 10.22
C LYS A 37 13.70 11.44 10.87
N ASP A 38 12.65 11.51 10.06
CA ASP A 38 11.32 11.99 10.47
C ASP A 38 10.53 10.87 11.17
N LYS A 39 10.89 9.61 10.93
CA LYS A 39 10.30 8.41 11.57
C LYS A 39 8.78 8.36 11.49
N VAL A 40 8.22 8.74 10.34
CA VAL A 40 6.77 8.72 10.11
C VAL A 40 6.29 7.39 9.52
N TRP A 41 7.15 6.70 8.75
CA TRP A 41 6.86 5.38 8.21
C TRP A 41 7.47 4.31 9.10
N LEU A 42 6.68 3.89 10.09
CA LEU A 42 7.09 2.95 11.15
C LEU A 42 6.75 1.50 10.83
N PHE A 43 5.84 1.27 9.89
CA PHE A 43 5.28 -0.04 9.58
C PHE A 43 5.01 -0.16 8.09
N GLY A 44 5.22 -1.36 7.56
CA GLY A 44 4.87 -1.72 6.20
C GLY A 44 4.37 -3.16 6.12
N LEU A 45 3.65 -3.46 5.04
CA LEU A 45 3.16 -4.81 4.74
C LEU A 45 3.91 -5.39 3.55
N ASN A 46 4.11 -6.70 3.55
CA ASN A 46 4.56 -7.42 2.37
C ASN A 46 3.32 -7.68 1.50
N PRO A 47 3.30 -7.27 0.21
CA PRO A 47 2.11 -7.41 -0.62
C PRO A 47 1.52 -8.81 -0.66
N GLU A 48 2.38 -9.83 -0.73
CA GLU A 48 1.94 -11.24 -0.83
C GLU A 48 1.24 -11.74 0.44
N ASP A 49 1.50 -11.12 1.59
CA ASP A 49 0.96 -11.56 2.88
C ASP A 49 -0.35 -10.84 3.24
N VAL A 50 -0.74 -9.79 2.51
CA VAL A 50 -1.88 -8.91 2.88
C VAL A 50 -3.21 -9.66 2.87
N ALA A 51 -3.46 -10.48 1.86
CA ALA A 51 -4.73 -11.20 1.73
C ALA A 51 -4.93 -12.17 2.90
N ASP A 52 -3.90 -12.96 3.21
CA ASP A 52 -3.93 -13.93 4.32
C ASP A 52 -4.02 -13.23 5.68
N PHE A 53 -3.26 -12.14 5.85
CA PHE A 53 -3.34 -11.31 7.06
C PHE A 53 -4.77 -10.82 7.31
N LEU A 54 -5.43 -10.24 6.30
CA LEU A 54 -6.80 -9.73 6.41
C LEU A 54 -7.83 -10.85 6.60
N ASN A 55 -7.64 -11.99 5.94
CA ASN A 55 -8.50 -13.16 6.09
C ASN A 55 -8.51 -13.67 7.55
N GLY A 56 -7.37 -13.62 8.24
CA GLY A 56 -7.26 -13.93 9.68
C GLY A 56 -8.17 -13.07 10.57
N TYR A 57 -8.59 -11.89 10.11
CA TYR A 57 -9.54 -11.01 10.79
C TYR A 57 -10.95 -11.05 10.18
N GLY A 58 -11.22 -12.00 9.29
CA GLY A 58 -12.48 -12.18 8.57
C GLY A 58 -12.76 -11.03 7.59
N TRP A 59 -11.73 -10.57 6.89
CA TRP A 59 -11.85 -9.62 5.78
C TRP A 59 -11.38 -10.29 4.49
N ARG A 60 -12.14 -10.11 3.41
CA ARG A 60 -11.78 -10.56 2.07
C ARG A 60 -11.29 -9.38 1.25
N VAL A 61 -10.09 -9.49 0.68
CA VAL A 61 -9.56 -8.52 -0.28
C VAL A 61 -10.38 -8.59 -1.57
N LEU A 62 -10.76 -7.43 -2.09
CA LEU A 62 -11.47 -7.29 -3.36
C LEU A 62 -10.56 -6.69 -4.42
N GLU A 63 -9.77 -5.68 -4.04
CA GLU A 63 -8.74 -5.09 -4.91
C GLU A 63 -7.48 -4.81 -4.11
N HIS A 64 -6.32 -5.00 -4.74
CA HIS A 64 -5.03 -4.73 -4.16
C HIS A 64 -4.04 -4.30 -5.24
N LEU A 65 -3.87 -2.99 -5.39
CA LEU A 65 -3.17 -2.39 -6.53
C LEU A 65 -1.99 -1.54 -6.04
N GLY A 66 -0.93 -1.52 -6.84
CA GLY A 66 0.16 -0.57 -6.76
C GLY A 66 -0.20 0.74 -7.44
N TYR A 67 0.46 1.83 -7.03
CA TYR A 67 0.18 3.14 -7.62
C TYR A 67 0.57 3.23 -9.10
N ASP A 68 1.55 2.46 -9.55
CA ASP A 68 1.91 2.38 -10.98
C ASP A 68 0.78 1.78 -11.82
N GLU A 69 0.12 0.73 -11.30
CA GLU A 69 -1.05 0.10 -11.92
C GLU A 69 -2.22 1.10 -12.00
N LEU A 70 -2.43 1.90 -10.94
CA LEU A 70 -3.44 2.96 -10.93
C LEU A 70 -3.10 4.11 -11.89
N ALA A 71 -1.82 4.46 -12.03
CA ALA A 71 -1.39 5.51 -12.94
C ALA A 71 -1.69 5.15 -14.40
N ASP A 72 -1.54 3.88 -14.77
CA ASP A 72 -1.87 3.39 -16.11
C ASP A 72 -3.35 3.64 -16.46
N VAL A 73 -4.23 3.49 -15.49
CA VAL A 73 -5.68 3.61 -15.70
C VAL A 73 -6.19 5.04 -15.52
N TYR A 74 -5.64 5.79 -14.55
CA TYR A 74 -6.22 7.07 -14.11
C TYR A 74 -5.35 8.30 -14.39
N VAL A 75 -4.04 8.14 -14.58
CA VAL A 75 -3.11 9.27 -14.80
C VAL A 75 -2.74 9.38 -16.26
N LYS A 76 -2.14 8.33 -16.84
CA LYS A 76 -1.64 8.33 -18.22
C LYS A 76 -2.71 8.76 -19.24
N PRO A 77 -3.98 8.30 -19.17
CA PRO A 77 -5.01 8.72 -20.13
C PRO A 77 -5.38 10.21 -20.06
N THR A 78 -5.04 10.88 -18.96
CA THR A 78 -5.30 12.32 -18.81
C THR A 78 -4.20 13.20 -19.43
N GLY A 79 -3.12 12.60 -19.91
CA GLY A 79 -1.94 13.32 -20.43
C GLY A 79 -1.11 14.04 -19.36
N ARG A 80 -1.47 13.90 -18.07
CA ARG A 80 -0.71 14.47 -16.96
C ARG A 80 0.55 13.65 -16.69
N GLN A 81 1.62 14.35 -16.33
CA GLN A 81 2.85 13.75 -15.81
C GLN A 81 2.85 13.88 -14.30
N LEU A 82 2.35 12.85 -13.61
CA LEU A 82 2.44 12.72 -12.16
C LEU A 82 3.29 11.50 -11.84
N GLU A 83 4.22 11.66 -10.92
CA GLU A 83 5.04 10.56 -10.42
C GLU A 83 4.23 9.68 -9.47
N THR A 84 4.55 8.40 -9.48
CA THR A 84 4.02 7.40 -8.56
C THR A 84 5.15 6.75 -7.78
N LEU A 85 4.83 6.32 -6.58
CA LEU A 85 5.76 5.58 -5.73
C LEU A 85 5.45 4.08 -5.84
N ALA A 86 6.35 3.32 -6.46
CA ALA A 86 6.22 1.86 -6.60
C ALA A 86 6.14 1.11 -5.25
N LEU A 87 6.51 1.78 -4.15
CA LEU A 87 6.41 1.26 -2.78
C LEU A 87 5.04 1.47 -2.14
N GLU A 88 4.17 2.31 -2.71
CA GLU A 88 2.83 2.59 -2.18
C GLU A 88 1.78 1.66 -2.82
N ARG A 89 0.90 1.11 -1.98
CA ARG A 89 -0.20 0.25 -2.40
C ARG A 89 -1.51 0.64 -1.73
N ILE A 90 -2.61 0.33 -2.40
CA ILE A 90 -3.97 0.47 -1.87
C ILE A 90 -4.65 -0.90 -1.79
N VAL A 91 -5.45 -1.09 -0.76
CA VAL A 91 -6.27 -2.30 -0.55
C VAL A 91 -7.71 -1.89 -0.35
N TYR A 92 -8.61 -2.56 -1.03
CA TYR A 92 -10.05 -2.51 -0.81
C TYR A 92 -10.53 -3.89 -0.37
N ALA A 93 -11.22 -3.95 0.77
CA ALA A 93 -11.66 -5.19 1.38
C ALA A 93 -13.10 -5.11 1.91
N GLU A 94 -13.71 -6.28 2.08
CA GLU A 94 -15.04 -6.47 2.62
C GLU A 94 -15.02 -7.36 3.86
N LYS A 95 -15.82 -7.00 4.85
CA LYS A 95 -16.03 -7.83 6.04
C LYS A 95 -16.89 -9.04 5.67
N LEU A 96 -16.39 -10.24 5.93
CA LEU A 96 -17.17 -11.48 5.85
C LEU A 96 -18.16 -11.56 7.01
#